data_AF-A0A6J7Q9K1-F1
#
_entry.id   AF-A0A6J7Q9K1-F1
#
_cell.length_a   1.000
_cell.length_b   1.000
_cell.length_c   1.000
_cell.angle_alpha   90.00
_cell.angle_beta   90.00
_cell.angle_gamma   90.00
#
_symmetry.space_group_name_H-M   'P 1'
#
loop_
_entity.id
_entity.type
_entity.pdbx_description
1 polymer ?
#
loop_
_entity_poly.entity_id
_entity_poly.type
_entity_poly.pdbx_seq_one_letter_code
_entity_poly.pdbx_strand_id
1 'polypeptide(L)' 'MKRCVATTRNPKSGVVDLKTLKLIGGYRGRQESRFGTGFNFGIYATCVQPGTISIGDQIIKL' A
#
# COMPACT_ATOMS: atom_id res chain seq x y z
N MET A 1 -4.42 1.79 4.15
CA MET A 1 -3.28 1.05 4.72
C MET A 1 -2.12 2.01 4.86
N LYS A 2 -1.69 2.29 6.11
CA LYS A 2 -0.59 3.21 6.39
C LYS A 2 0.73 2.61 5.87
N ARG A 3 1.43 3.33 4.99
CA ARG A 3 2.80 2.97 4.61
C ARG A 3 3.78 3.41 5.68
N CYS A 4 4.88 2.66 5.81
CA CYS A 4 5.97 2.92 6.73
C CYS A 4 7.29 3.10 5.97
N VAL A 5 8.38 3.38 6.70
CA VAL A 5 9.69 3.65 6.10
C VAL A 5 10.20 2.52 5.20
N ALA A 6 9.71 1.30 5.37
CA ALA A 6 10.09 0.15 4.54
C ALA A 6 9.89 0.40 3.04
N THR A 7 8.89 1.18 2.61
CA THR A 7 8.68 1.54 1.18
C THR A 7 9.75 2.42 0.58
N THR A 8 10.68 2.93 1.40
CA THR A 8 11.72 3.87 1.02
C THR A 8 13.01 3.15 0.63
N ARG A 9 13.13 1.85 0.94
CA ARG A 9 14.31 1.05 0.57
C ARG A 9 14.13 0.51 -0.85
N ASN A 10 15.13 0.70 -1.68
CA ASN A 10 15.19 0.09 -3.01
C ASN A 10 15.17 -1.45 -2.87
N PRO A 11 14.30 -2.17 -3.61
CA PRO A 11 14.16 -3.62 -3.45
C PRO A 11 15.38 -4.42 -3.95
N LYS A 12 16.19 -3.88 -4.86
CA LYS A 12 17.39 -4.53 -5.40
C LYS A 12 18.62 -4.28 -4.53
N SER A 13 18.82 -3.04 -4.08
CA SER A 13 20.06 -2.63 -3.39
C SER A 13 19.91 -2.42 -1.87
N GLY A 14 18.68 -2.27 -1.36
CA GLY A 14 18.40 -1.99 0.05
C GLY A 14 18.71 -0.56 0.49
N VAL A 15 19.36 0.25 -0.36
CA VAL A 15 19.66 1.67 -0.07
C VAL A 15 18.42 2.54 -0.22
N VAL A 16 18.46 3.72 0.39
CA VAL A 16 17.43 4.76 0.20
C VAL A 16 17.89 5.71 -0.90
N ASP A 17 17.41 5.48 -2.11
CA ASP A 17 17.65 6.32 -3.29
C ASP A 17 16.49 7.29 -3.56
N LEU A 18 15.27 6.92 -3.14
CA LEU A 18 14.07 7.74 -3.24
C LEU A 18 13.37 7.84 -1.89
N LYS A 19 13.04 9.06 -1.43
CA LYS A 19 12.26 9.30 -0.19
C LYS A 19 10.76 9.00 -0.39
N THR A 20 10.42 7.80 -0.85
CA THR A 20 9.08 7.37 -1.30
C THR A 20 8.00 7.68 -0.27
N LEU A 21 8.22 7.41 1.02
CA LEU A 21 7.22 7.70 2.05
C LEU A 21 6.89 9.21 2.15
N LYS A 22 7.90 10.07 2.01
CA LYS A 22 7.73 11.53 2.02
C LYS A 22 6.96 12.00 0.79
N LEU A 23 7.24 11.42 -0.38
CA LEU A 23 6.54 11.73 -1.62
C LEU A 23 5.05 11.36 -1.56
N ILE A 24 4.74 10.14 -1.06
CA ILE A 24 3.36 9.71 -0.85
C ILE A 24 2.65 10.68 0.10
N GLY A 25 3.31 11.07 1.21
CA GLY A 25 2.75 12.01 2.17
C GLY A 25 2.49 13.41 1.58
N GLY A 26 3.41 13.92 0.76
CA GLY A 26 3.25 15.21 0.08
C GLY A 26 2.08 15.22 -0.91
N TYR A 27 1.83 14.11 -1.59
CA TYR A 27 0.73 14.00 -2.55
C TYR A 27 -0.63 13.69 -1.90
N ARG A 28 -0.68 12.78 -0.92
CA ARG A 28 -1.94 12.26 -0.36
C ARG A 28 -2.36 12.90 0.96
N GLY A 29 -1.46 13.62 1.63
CA GLY A 29 -1.69 14.13 2.97
C GLY A 29 -1.80 13.03 4.03
N ARG A 30 -2.01 13.44 5.28
CA ARG A 30 -2.29 12.53 6.41
C ARG A 30 -3.77 12.18 6.43
N GLN A 31 -4.06 10.92 6.69
CA GLN A 31 -5.42 10.38 6.70
C GLN A 31 -5.59 9.44 7.89
N GLU A 32 -6.78 9.43 8.49
CA GLU A 32 -7.15 8.46 9.51
C GLU A 32 -7.34 7.06 8.93
N SER A 33 -7.14 6.04 9.75
CA SER A 33 -7.42 4.65 9.41
C SER A 33 -7.59 3.80 10.66
N ARG A 34 -8.04 2.55 10.49
CA ARG A 34 -8.06 1.56 11.59
C ARG A 34 -6.69 1.28 12.24
N PHE A 35 -5.60 1.74 11.63
CA PHE A 35 -4.23 1.63 12.15
C PHE A 35 -3.67 2.99 12.60
N GLY A 36 -4.56 3.94 12.89
CA GLY A 36 -4.24 5.33 13.23
C GLY A 36 -3.88 6.19 12.03
N THR A 37 -3.49 7.44 12.32
CA THR A 37 -3.13 8.44 11.31
C THR A 37 -1.85 8.10 10.57
N GLY A 38 -1.87 8.27 9.25
CA GLY A 38 -0.67 8.15 8.41
C GLY A 38 -0.93 8.42 6.93
N PHE A 39 0.01 8.01 6.09
CA PHE A 39 -0.13 8.12 4.64
C PHE A 39 -0.74 6.82 4.11
N ASN A 40 -2.04 6.85 3.77
CA ASN A 40 -2.71 5.67 3.28
C ASN A 40 -2.39 5.43 1.80
N PHE A 41 -1.88 4.23 1.50
CA PHE A 41 -1.63 3.78 0.14
C PHE A 41 -1.98 2.28 0.03
N GLY A 42 -3.20 2.00 -0.42
CA GLY A 42 -3.76 0.65 -0.50
C GLY A 42 -4.83 0.36 0.56
N ILE A 43 -5.52 -0.77 0.38
CA ILE A 43 -6.67 -1.21 1.18
C ILE A 43 -6.37 -2.63 1.70
N TYR A 44 -6.75 -2.92 2.94
CA TYR A 44 -6.76 -4.29 3.44
C TYR A 44 -8.11 -4.93 3.15
N ALA A 45 -8.08 -6.18 2.70
CA ALA A 45 -9.27 -7.01 2.52
C ALA A 45 -9.10 -8.31 3.31
N THR A 46 -10.22 -8.99 3.54
CA THR A 46 -10.25 -10.33 4.11
C THR A 46 -10.71 -11.29 3.02
N CYS A 47 -10.13 -12.50 2.97
CA CYS A 47 -10.59 -13.55 2.08
C CYS A 47 -11.95 -14.07 2.60
N VAL A 48 -13.02 -13.85 1.82
CA VAL A 48 -14.37 -14.33 2.16
C VAL A 48 -14.63 -15.73 1.63
N GLN A 49 -14.07 -16.06 0.46
CA GLN A 49 -14.18 -17.36 -0.19
C GLN A 49 -12.80 -17.74 -0.77
N PRO A 50 -12.22 -18.88 -0.38
CA PRO A 50 -10.99 -19.37 -0.99
C PRO A 50 -11.18 -19.74 -2.46
N GLY A 51 -10.13 -19.54 -3.27
CA GLY A 51 -10.14 -19.87 -4.68
C GLY A 51 -8.82 -19.47 -5.35
N THR A 52 -8.71 -19.77 -6.65
CA THR A 52 -7.57 -19.39 -7.48
C THR A 52 -7.84 -18.06 -8.17
N ILE A 53 -6.83 -17.20 -8.25
CA ILE A 53 -6.85 -15.95 -9.02
C ILE A 53 -5.71 -15.97 -10.05
N SER A 54 -5.92 -15.33 -11.19
CA SER A 54 -4.96 -15.24 -12.27
C SER A 54 -4.84 -13.82 -12.82
N ILE A 55 -3.71 -13.55 -13.49
CA ILE A 55 -3.53 -12.27 -14.20
C ILE A 55 -4.57 -12.19 -15.32
N GLY A 56 -5.30 -11.08 -15.36
CA GLY A 56 -6.34 -10.84 -16.35
C GLY A 56 -7.75 -11.23 -15.90
N ASP A 57 -7.92 -11.82 -14.71
CA ASP A 57 -9.24 -12.07 -14.13
C ASP A 57 -10.05 -10.78 -14.05
N GLN A 58 -11.32 -10.86 -14.46
CA GLN A 58 -12.23 -9.72 -14.39
C GLN A 58 -12.56 -9.40 -12.93
N ILE A 59 -12.39 -8.14 -12.55
CA ILE A 59 -12.84 -7.65 -11.25
C ILE A 59 -14.31 -7.30 -11.32
N ILE A 60 -15.13 -8.08 -10.61
CA ILE A 60 -16.56 -7.81 -10.45
C ILE A 60 -16.81 -7.16 -9.08
N LYS A 61 -17.83 -6.30 -9.02
CA LYS A 61 -18.40 -5.92 -7.72
C LYS A 61 -19.33 -7.05 -7.29
N LEU A 62 -19.13 -7.51 -6.05
CA LEU A 62 -20.11 -8.34 -5.35
C LEU A 62 -21.33 -7.48 -4.98
#